data_AF-J0DBH5-F1
#
_entry.id   AF-J0DBH5-F1
#
_cell.length_a   1.000
_cell.length_b   1.000
_cell.length_c   1.000
_cell.angle_alpha   90.00
_cell.angle_beta   90.00
_cell.angle_gamma   90.00
#
_symmetry.space_group_name_H-M   'P 1'
#
loop_
_entity.id
_entity.type
_entity.pdbx_description
1 polymer ?
#
loop_
_entity_poly.entity_id
_entity_poly.type
_entity_poly.pdbx_seq_one_letter_code
_entity_poly.pdbx_strand_id
1 'polypeptide(L)'
;MAADHLSPMSTPSSCSAHVASDESSALSSPSAHKLLEELERGLRDPASPSACPVCVALFELLCMHPSVRKDNIRLLRTEHPQFLSDIMGVLTAVRNDTWCSEFALSLQTIIHNCSRHSHAMHGRVARDFTSDRCLPRLLASLCSIVNNCFPEITGRSVDGRRFRFSKYWPAQPCDLLARGPDGFHGMLRWLTNVDDASVIRTYTHVFLWCRSSFYTAFADRDATSVFLRAVCHLLKSATAALRRRQHDRARRGTIDPGHRMACLAEFLDFLAVLGTDEWPIWGEFLTGHESELLASLTPAIDACRDDQDVVRAHLRNFLYQVHSSLGDDSLRYMPSRVADKMFERDLSGGGSFELFRTLLNTLSMRRCCSLQGCPHKISSGGSLFTCASCKIPRYCSKACQTEHWGGSVYPHKVTCALLTPIVTRAPPSMAPDAFEAACRAMGVDVGQLSIIFAGLIGHRIPGACEGGSMDRDRVAAGFAMMLGEANLLHDFHLALNSTSLDLQMPALYRRLDNMDIHDELHEQLSRYMKKKVQSQHRRVR
;
A
#
# COMPACT_ATOMS: atom_id res chain seq x y z
N MET A 1 -10.72 -0.54 8.95
CA MET A 1 -11.22 0.70 9.58
C MET A 1 -10.26 1.87 9.34
N ALA A 2 -9.83 2.14 8.09
CA ALA A 2 -8.75 3.09 7.79
C ALA A 2 -9.09 4.15 6.73
N ALA A 3 -10.37 4.40 6.43
CA ALA A 3 -10.76 5.26 5.31
C ALA A 3 -11.16 6.70 5.67
N ASP A 4 -11.27 7.08 6.95
CA ASP A 4 -11.95 8.34 7.36
C ASP A 4 -11.05 9.45 7.93
N HIS A 5 -9.72 9.40 7.81
CA HIS A 5 -8.81 10.37 8.45
C HIS A 5 -7.75 11.02 7.55
N LEU A 6 -8.16 11.52 6.38
CA LEU A 6 -7.36 12.49 5.63
C LEU A 6 -8.12 13.81 5.48
N SER A 7 -7.94 14.70 6.46
CA SER A 7 -8.42 16.09 6.34
C SER A 7 -7.64 16.83 5.23
N PRO A 8 -8.28 17.73 4.48
CA PRO A 8 -7.59 18.56 3.50
C PRO A 8 -6.61 19.49 4.21
N MET A 9 -5.30 19.30 3.99
CA MET A 9 -4.26 20.13 4.59
C MET A 9 -4.29 21.56 4.02
N SER A 10 -4.05 22.51 4.91
CA SER A 10 -4.05 23.96 4.72
C SER A 10 -3.13 24.44 3.60
N THR A 11 -3.68 25.26 2.70
CA THR A 11 -2.98 25.91 1.58
C THR A 11 -2.06 27.05 2.05
N PRO A 12 -0.99 27.38 1.30
CA PRO A 12 -0.14 28.51 1.60
C PRO A 12 -0.90 29.84 1.42
N SER A 13 -0.99 30.60 2.50
CA SER A 13 -1.63 31.91 2.58
C SER A 13 -0.71 33.04 2.09
N SER A 14 -1.34 34.07 1.50
CA SER A 14 -0.87 35.44 1.19
C SER A 14 -0.30 35.72 -0.22
N CYS A 15 -1.13 35.56 -1.26
CA CYS A 15 -1.05 36.39 -2.47
C CYS A 15 -2.36 36.49 -3.29
N SER A 16 -3.51 36.06 -2.76
CA SER A 16 -4.74 35.90 -3.57
C SER A 16 -5.98 36.48 -2.88
N ALA A 17 -6.18 37.79 -2.98
CA ALA A 17 -7.36 38.45 -2.40
C ALA A 17 -8.18 39.32 -3.37
N HIS A 18 -7.92 39.31 -4.69
CA HIS A 18 -8.66 40.17 -5.64
C HIS A 18 -9.22 39.47 -6.89
N VAL A 19 -9.37 38.14 -6.88
CA VAL A 19 -10.01 37.39 -7.98
C VAL A 19 -11.02 36.40 -7.42
N ALA A 20 -12.23 36.84 -7.04
CA ALA A 20 -13.35 35.92 -6.76
C ALA A 20 -14.69 36.68 -6.64
N SER A 21 -15.41 36.81 -7.76
CA SER A 21 -16.88 36.97 -7.71
C SER A 21 -17.60 36.40 -8.93
N ASP A 22 -16.91 35.61 -9.76
CA ASP A 22 -17.55 34.92 -10.89
C ASP A 22 -17.17 33.43 -10.81
N GLU A 23 -18.05 32.64 -10.19
CA GLU A 23 -17.87 31.20 -9.89
C GLU A 23 -18.00 30.32 -11.14
N SER A 24 -17.37 30.71 -12.25
CA SER A 24 -17.29 29.87 -13.45
C SER A 24 -16.00 29.03 -13.44
N SER A 25 -16.10 27.79 -13.91
CA SER A 25 -14.97 26.87 -14.11
C SER A 25 -13.84 27.58 -14.86
N ALA A 26 -12.60 27.54 -14.35
CA ALA A 26 -11.47 28.19 -15.00
C ALA A 26 -11.24 27.68 -16.44
N LEU A 27 -11.54 26.40 -16.69
CA LEU A 27 -11.47 25.80 -18.03
C LEU A 27 -12.55 26.30 -18.99
N SER A 28 -13.63 26.91 -18.50
CA SER A 28 -14.64 27.55 -19.35
C SER A 28 -14.16 28.87 -19.96
N SER A 29 -13.04 29.43 -19.49
CA SER A 29 -12.42 30.58 -20.15
C SER A 29 -11.79 30.17 -21.48
N PRO A 30 -12.03 30.90 -22.59
CA PRO A 30 -11.37 30.66 -23.87
C PRO A 30 -9.84 30.62 -23.78
N SER A 31 -9.25 31.40 -22.87
CA SER A 31 -7.79 31.44 -22.66
C SER A 31 -7.25 30.15 -22.03
N ALA A 32 -8.01 29.54 -21.12
CA ALA A 32 -7.65 28.28 -20.47
C ALA A 32 -7.84 27.09 -21.42
N HIS A 33 -8.92 27.09 -22.21
CA HIS A 33 -9.14 26.07 -23.25
C HIS A 33 -8.02 26.10 -24.30
N LYS A 34 -7.66 27.29 -24.80
CA LYS A 34 -6.53 27.44 -25.73
C LYS A 34 -5.21 26.95 -25.13
N LEU A 35 -4.97 27.23 -23.84
CA LEU A 35 -3.78 26.71 -23.14
C LEU A 35 -3.80 25.17 -23.08
N LEU A 36 -4.95 24.57 -22.77
CA LEU A 36 -5.11 23.12 -22.72
C LEU A 36 -4.82 22.48 -24.09
N GLU A 37 -5.36 23.01 -25.19
CA GLU A 37 -5.07 22.53 -26.55
C GLU A 37 -3.59 22.64 -26.92
N GLU A 38 -2.93 23.74 -26.53
CA GLU A 38 -1.48 23.93 -26.72
C GLU A 38 -0.68 22.87 -25.95
N LEU A 39 -1.07 22.58 -24.71
CA LEU A 39 -0.42 21.58 -23.87
C LEU A 39 -0.66 20.15 -24.39
N GLU A 40 -1.89 19.81 -24.77
CA GLU A 40 -2.25 18.50 -25.34
C GLU A 40 -1.43 18.23 -26.60
N ARG A 41 -1.36 19.20 -27.52
CA ARG A 41 -0.52 19.07 -28.72
C ARG A 41 0.96 18.86 -28.37
N GLY A 42 1.45 19.57 -27.36
CA GLY A 42 2.84 19.49 -26.91
C GLY A 42 3.20 18.20 -26.18
N LEU A 43 2.24 17.51 -25.57
CA LEU A 43 2.45 16.26 -24.81
C LEU A 43 2.21 14.99 -25.64
N ARG A 44 1.66 15.12 -26.85
CA ARG A 44 1.30 14.00 -27.73
C ARG A 44 2.47 13.08 -28.09
N ASP A 45 3.69 13.62 -28.19
CA ASP A 45 4.90 12.80 -28.32
C ASP A 45 5.51 12.54 -26.93
N PRO A 46 5.31 11.35 -26.34
CA PRO A 46 5.82 11.05 -25.02
C PRO A 46 7.35 10.93 -24.95
N ALA A 47 8.02 10.68 -26.08
CA ALA A 47 9.47 10.54 -26.15
C ALA A 47 10.18 11.90 -26.24
N SER A 48 9.53 12.89 -26.85
CA SER A 48 10.04 14.25 -26.99
C SER A 48 8.94 15.31 -26.80
N PRO A 49 8.38 15.44 -25.58
CA PRO A 49 7.30 16.39 -25.37
C PRO A 49 7.79 17.83 -25.55
N SER A 50 7.03 18.60 -26.32
CA SER A 50 7.32 20.00 -26.69
C SER A 50 6.50 21.02 -25.90
N ALA A 51 5.63 20.55 -24.99
CA ALA A 51 4.87 21.42 -24.11
C ALA A 51 5.79 22.25 -23.19
N CYS A 52 5.54 23.55 -23.08
CA CYS A 52 6.31 24.43 -22.20
C CYS A 52 6.12 24.04 -20.72
N PRO A 53 7.19 23.71 -19.96
CA PRO A 53 7.08 23.33 -18.55
C PRO A 53 6.43 24.38 -17.66
N VAL A 54 6.71 25.66 -17.93
CA VAL A 54 6.12 26.77 -17.18
C VAL A 54 4.61 26.86 -17.45
N CYS A 55 4.19 26.62 -18.68
CA CYS A 55 2.77 26.55 -19.03
C CYS A 55 2.06 25.37 -18.35
N VAL A 56 2.72 24.21 -18.23
CA VAL A 56 2.18 23.06 -17.47
C VAL A 56 2.00 23.43 -15.98
N ALA A 57 3.01 24.04 -15.36
CA ALA A 57 2.91 24.45 -13.96
C ALA A 57 1.88 25.57 -13.73
N LEU A 58 1.74 26.50 -14.68
CA LEU A 58 0.67 27.50 -14.64
C LEU A 58 -0.72 26.86 -14.79
N PHE A 59 -0.86 25.88 -15.69
CA PHE A 59 -2.09 25.13 -15.85
C PHE A 59 -2.46 24.39 -14.56
N GLU A 60 -1.51 23.71 -13.92
CA GLU A 60 -1.69 23.09 -12.61
C GLU A 60 -2.17 24.13 -11.58
N LEU A 61 -1.44 25.24 -11.42
CA LEU A 61 -1.74 26.27 -10.41
C LEU A 61 -3.14 26.87 -10.58
N LEU A 62 -3.55 27.14 -11.82
CA LEU A 62 -4.83 27.78 -12.12
C LEU A 62 -5.99 26.80 -12.14
N CYS A 63 -5.82 25.64 -12.78
CA CYS A 63 -6.92 24.70 -13.01
C CYS A 63 -7.11 23.73 -11.85
N MET A 64 -6.07 23.45 -11.04
CA MET A 64 -6.19 22.60 -9.85
C MET A 64 -6.40 23.40 -8.56
N HIS A 65 -6.64 24.70 -8.66
CA HIS A 65 -6.92 25.55 -7.49
C HIS A 65 -8.20 25.08 -6.76
N PRO A 66 -8.20 24.98 -5.41
CA PRO A 66 -9.32 24.39 -4.67
C PRO A 66 -10.71 24.95 -4.98
N SER A 67 -10.81 26.24 -5.34
CA SER A 67 -12.10 26.89 -5.66
C SER A 67 -12.74 26.42 -6.96
N VAL A 68 -11.96 26.00 -7.95
CA VAL A 68 -12.44 25.60 -9.29
C VAL A 68 -12.12 24.15 -9.63
N ARG A 69 -11.32 23.48 -8.79
CA ARG A 69 -10.77 22.15 -9.01
C ARG A 69 -11.84 21.10 -9.32
N LYS A 70 -12.98 21.12 -8.62
CA LYS A 70 -14.01 20.07 -8.78
C LYS A 70 -14.61 20.04 -10.19
N ASP A 71 -14.95 21.22 -10.72
CA ASP A 71 -15.53 21.33 -12.06
C ASP A 71 -14.48 21.07 -13.14
N ASN A 72 -13.26 21.57 -12.93
CA ASN A 72 -12.14 21.30 -13.84
C ASN A 72 -11.78 19.81 -13.92
N ILE A 73 -11.73 19.09 -12.79
CA ILE A 73 -11.51 17.63 -12.78
C ILE A 73 -12.61 16.92 -13.57
N ARG A 74 -13.87 17.32 -13.40
CA ARG A 74 -14.98 16.74 -14.15
C ARG A 74 -14.75 16.93 -15.66
N LEU A 75 -14.52 18.17 -16.10
CA LEU A 75 -14.28 18.49 -17.52
C LEU A 75 -13.07 17.72 -18.08
N LEU A 76 -11.95 17.68 -17.35
CA LEU A 76 -10.76 16.95 -17.79
C LEU A 76 -11.03 15.45 -17.99
N ARG A 77 -11.78 14.82 -17.07
CA ARG A 77 -12.09 13.39 -17.15
C ARG A 77 -13.15 13.05 -18.19
N THR A 78 -14.04 13.98 -18.53
CA THR A 78 -15.16 13.74 -19.45
C THR A 78 -14.88 14.21 -20.87
N GLU A 79 -14.27 15.38 -21.03
CA GLU A 79 -14.11 16.08 -22.31
C GLU A 79 -12.67 16.06 -22.81
N HIS A 80 -11.69 15.91 -21.91
CA HIS A 80 -10.26 15.87 -22.27
C HIS A 80 -9.52 14.62 -21.76
N PRO A 81 -10.07 13.39 -21.90
CA PRO A 81 -9.39 12.18 -21.43
C PRO A 81 -8.07 11.94 -22.18
N GLN A 82 -7.96 12.36 -23.45
CA GLN A 82 -6.74 12.21 -24.24
C GLN A 82 -5.58 13.01 -23.65
N PHE A 83 -5.81 14.25 -23.20
CA PHE A 83 -4.79 15.05 -22.51
C PHE A 83 -4.23 14.33 -21.28
N LEU A 84 -5.09 13.71 -20.46
CA LEU A 84 -4.66 12.96 -19.29
C LEU A 84 -3.88 11.69 -19.67
N SER A 85 -4.30 10.98 -20.72
CA SER A 85 -3.57 9.84 -21.26
C SER A 85 -2.23 10.24 -21.89
N ASP A 86 -2.12 11.41 -22.52
CA ASP A 86 -0.87 11.95 -23.06
C ASP A 86 0.11 12.29 -21.92
N ILE A 87 -0.39 12.87 -20.81
CA ILE A 87 0.41 13.04 -19.59
C ILE A 87 0.95 11.69 -19.11
N MET A 88 0.09 10.67 -19.00
CA MET A 88 0.53 9.33 -18.59
C MET A 88 1.49 8.70 -19.59
N GLY A 89 1.33 8.95 -20.88
CA GLY A 89 2.28 8.56 -21.92
C GLY A 89 3.66 9.15 -21.66
N VAL A 90 3.73 10.45 -21.36
CA VAL A 90 4.98 11.10 -20.95
C VAL A 90 5.51 10.48 -19.67
N LEU A 91 4.70 10.30 -18.62
CA LEU A 91 5.17 9.77 -17.33
C LEU A 91 5.66 8.32 -17.40
N THR A 92 5.12 7.52 -18.33
CA THR A 92 5.44 6.08 -18.48
C THR A 92 6.44 5.78 -19.59
N ALA A 93 6.86 6.75 -20.39
CA ALA A 93 7.89 6.50 -21.40
C ALA A 93 9.23 6.08 -20.77
N VAL A 94 9.76 4.96 -21.26
CA VAL A 94 11.08 4.42 -20.88
C VAL A 94 12.19 5.32 -21.40
N ARG A 95 13.14 5.67 -20.52
CA ARG A 95 14.22 6.63 -20.79
C ARG A 95 15.54 6.16 -20.19
N ASN A 96 16.64 6.57 -20.82
CA ASN A 96 17.99 6.37 -20.33
C ASN A 96 18.54 7.64 -19.65
N ASP A 97 19.73 7.55 -19.06
CA ASP A 97 20.36 8.64 -18.29
C ASP A 97 20.75 9.83 -19.17
N THR A 98 21.27 9.55 -20.37
CA THR A 98 21.65 10.58 -21.34
C THR A 98 20.45 11.44 -21.75
N TRP A 99 19.28 10.81 -21.94
CA TRP A 99 18.05 11.51 -22.30
C TRP A 99 17.65 12.55 -21.25
N CYS A 100 17.83 12.29 -19.95
CA CYS A 100 17.38 13.24 -18.92
C CYS A 100 18.13 14.57 -18.99
N SER A 101 19.44 14.52 -19.22
CA SER A 101 20.28 15.71 -19.34
C SER A 101 20.00 16.47 -20.63
N GLU A 102 19.90 15.77 -21.76
CA GLU A 102 19.57 16.37 -23.07
C GLU A 102 18.19 17.00 -23.06
N PHE A 103 17.21 16.30 -22.48
CA PHE A 103 15.85 16.77 -22.39
C PHE A 103 15.72 17.98 -21.48
N ALA A 104 16.44 18.03 -20.34
CA ALA A 104 16.45 19.22 -19.48
C ALA A 104 16.95 20.48 -20.20
N LEU A 105 17.93 20.36 -21.09
CA LEU A 105 18.41 21.46 -21.94
C LEU A 105 17.39 21.85 -23.01
N SER A 106 16.76 20.86 -23.64
CA SER A 106 15.67 21.08 -24.60
C SER A 106 14.50 21.84 -23.95
N LEU A 107 14.12 21.47 -22.71
CA LEU A 107 13.07 22.15 -21.96
C LEU A 107 13.38 23.64 -21.72
N GLN A 108 14.63 24.01 -21.45
CA GLN A 108 15.02 25.43 -21.31
C GLN A 108 14.81 26.19 -22.61
N THR A 109 15.18 25.57 -23.74
CA THR A 109 14.95 26.14 -25.07
C THR A 109 13.45 26.34 -25.33
N ILE A 110 12.63 25.36 -24.95
CA ILE A 110 11.16 25.46 -25.05
C ILE A 110 10.62 26.62 -24.19
N ILE A 111 11.13 26.81 -22.96
CA ILE A 111 10.70 27.92 -22.09
C ILE A 111 11.02 29.27 -22.73
N HIS A 112 12.24 29.44 -23.26
CA HIS A 112 12.66 30.68 -23.90
C HIS A 112 11.86 30.99 -25.18
N ASN A 113 11.53 29.96 -25.95
CA ASN A 113 10.77 30.11 -27.20
C ASN A 113 9.25 30.07 -26.99
N CYS A 114 8.77 30.00 -25.75
CA CYS A 114 7.35 29.93 -25.47
C CYS A 114 6.66 31.23 -25.91
N SER A 115 5.55 31.13 -26.66
CA SER A 115 4.76 32.29 -27.08
C SER A 115 4.23 33.14 -25.92
N ARG A 116 4.16 32.56 -24.71
CA ARG A 116 3.69 33.20 -23.48
C ARG A 116 4.80 33.77 -22.61
N HIS A 117 6.06 33.75 -23.04
CA HIS A 117 7.20 34.22 -22.24
C HIS A 117 7.06 35.69 -21.78
N SER A 118 6.36 36.52 -22.55
CA SER A 118 6.06 37.93 -22.23
C SER A 118 4.98 38.12 -21.16
N HIS A 119 4.21 37.08 -20.83
CA HIS A 119 3.15 37.15 -19.82
C HIS A 119 3.75 37.20 -18.40
N ALA A 120 3.33 38.17 -17.58
CA ALA A 120 3.93 38.41 -16.26
C ALA A 120 3.90 37.18 -15.33
N MET A 121 2.80 36.41 -15.33
CA MET A 121 2.72 35.16 -14.53
C MET A 121 3.66 34.08 -15.05
N HIS A 122 3.87 33.99 -16.37
CA HIS A 122 4.82 33.05 -16.96
C HIS A 122 6.25 33.42 -16.54
N GLY A 123 6.63 34.70 -16.68
CA GLY A 123 7.93 35.18 -16.22
C GLY A 123 8.18 35.01 -14.72
N ARG A 124 7.13 35.06 -13.89
CA ARG A 124 7.23 34.78 -12.44
C ARG A 124 7.52 33.31 -12.17
N VAL A 125 6.72 32.41 -12.74
CA VAL A 125 6.85 30.95 -12.53
C VAL A 125 8.12 30.41 -13.19
N ALA A 126 8.54 30.96 -14.33
CA ALA A 126 9.76 30.57 -15.02
C ALA A 126 11.03 30.69 -14.16
N ARG A 127 11.03 31.56 -13.13
CA ARG A 127 12.16 31.69 -12.18
C ARG A 127 12.42 30.43 -11.36
N ASP A 128 11.42 29.57 -11.21
CA ASP A 128 11.54 28.32 -10.48
C ASP A 128 12.10 27.17 -11.35
N PHE A 129 12.23 27.40 -12.67
CA PHE A 129 12.70 26.42 -13.65
C PHE A 129 14.17 26.61 -14.01
N THR A 130 15.06 26.41 -13.04
CA THR A 130 16.52 26.32 -13.30
C THR A 130 16.86 25.05 -14.06
N SER A 131 18.06 24.98 -14.69
CA SER A 131 18.47 23.83 -15.50
C SER A 131 18.39 22.48 -14.76
N ASP A 132 18.76 22.45 -13.48
CA ASP A 132 18.72 21.27 -12.60
C ASP A 132 17.31 20.93 -12.09
N ARG A 133 16.39 21.90 -12.06
CA ARG A 133 15.03 21.73 -11.51
C ARG A 133 13.96 21.62 -12.58
N CYS A 134 14.28 21.94 -13.82
CA CYS A 134 13.30 22.04 -14.90
C CYS A 134 12.53 20.74 -15.13
N LEU A 135 13.26 19.63 -15.27
CA LEU A 135 12.66 18.31 -15.47
C LEU A 135 11.92 17.80 -14.21
N PRO A 136 12.52 17.79 -13.00
CA PRO A 136 11.80 17.44 -11.78
C PRO A 136 10.51 18.25 -11.57
N ARG A 137 10.55 19.57 -11.84
CA ARG A 137 9.38 20.44 -11.68
C ARG A 137 8.30 20.17 -12.72
N LEU A 138 8.67 19.91 -13.97
CA LEU A 138 7.73 19.46 -15.00
C LEU A 138 7.03 18.16 -14.56
N LEU A 139 7.81 17.14 -14.17
CA LEU A 139 7.29 15.84 -13.76
C LEU A 139 6.37 15.94 -12.53
N ALA A 140 6.76 16.74 -11.53
CA ALA A 140 5.91 17.01 -10.38
C ALA A 140 4.58 17.66 -10.78
N SER A 141 4.61 18.63 -11.69
CA SER A 141 3.40 19.33 -12.17
C SER A 141 2.47 18.38 -12.95
N LEU A 142 3.02 17.57 -13.85
CA LEU A 142 2.29 16.54 -14.60
C LEU A 142 1.65 15.52 -13.65
N CYS A 143 2.42 15.00 -12.68
CA CYS A 143 1.93 14.10 -11.65
C CYS A 143 0.82 14.73 -10.80
N SER A 144 0.96 15.99 -10.40
CA SER A 144 -0.05 16.72 -9.63
C SER A 144 -1.37 16.83 -10.41
N ILE A 145 -1.33 17.16 -11.70
CA ILE A 145 -2.52 17.22 -12.56
C ILE A 145 -3.24 15.86 -12.58
N VAL A 146 -2.53 14.76 -12.86
CA VAL A 146 -3.17 13.43 -12.92
C VAL A 146 -3.65 12.94 -11.56
N ASN A 147 -2.93 13.25 -10.47
CA ASN A 147 -3.35 12.90 -9.11
C ASN A 147 -4.68 13.55 -8.71
N ASN A 148 -4.97 14.75 -9.21
CA ASN A 148 -6.28 15.39 -8.99
C ASN A 148 -7.37 14.73 -9.84
N CYS A 149 -7.04 14.15 -10.99
CA CYS A 149 -7.98 13.46 -11.87
C CYS A 149 -8.21 11.99 -11.49
N PHE A 150 -7.34 11.42 -10.67
CA PHE A 150 -7.48 10.08 -10.14
C PHE A 150 -8.68 9.96 -9.18
N PRO A 151 -9.50 8.92 -9.33
CA PRO A 151 -10.47 8.55 -8.30
C PRO A 151 -9.81 8.33 -6.95
N GLU A 152 -10.51 8.72 -5.88
CA GLU A 152 -10.01 8.55 -4.51
C GLU A 152 -9.67 7.08 -4.23
N ILE A 153 -8.56 6.85 -3.54
CA ILE A 153 -8.20 5.53 -3.03
C ILE A 153 -9.17 5.25 -1.88
N THR A 154 -10.08 4.31 -2.09
CA THR A 154 -10.99 3.84 -1.06
C THR A 154 -10.48 2.50 -0.53
N GLY A 155 -10.93 2.06 0.65
CA GLY A 155 -10.63 0.71 1.13
C GLY A 155 -10.98 -0.37 0.09
N ARG A 156 -12.03 -0.15 -0.71
CA ARG A 156 -12.40 -1.07 -1.81
C ARG A 156 -11.33 -1.17 -2.90
N SER A 157 -10.53 -0.13 -3.12
CA SER A 157 -9.41 -0.14 -4.07
C SER A 157 -8.27 -1.04 -3.59
N VAL A 158 -8.14 -1.19 -2.26
CA VAL A 158 -7.13 -2.01 -1.58
C VAL A 158 -7.62 -3.44 -1.33
N ASP A 159 -8.92 -3.65 -1.13
CA ASP A 159 -9.56 -4.94 -0.79
C ASP A 159 -9.50 -6.04 -1.89
N GLY A 160 -8.49 -6.03 -2.76
CA GLY A 160 -8.35 -7.00 -3.86
C GLY A 160 -9.46 -6.93 -4.91
N ARG A 161 -10.41 -5.99 -4.77
CA ARG A 161 -11.39 -5.71 -5.81
C ARG A 161 -10.66 -4.95 -6.89
N ARG A 162 -10.63 -5.51 -8.11
CA ARG A 162 -10.20 -4.74 -9.28
C ARG A 162 -10.90 -3.40 -9.24
N PHE A 163 -10.10 -2.35 -9.31
CA PHE A 163 -10.62 -1.05 -9.58
C PHE A 163 -11.54 -1.16 -10.80
N ARG A 164 -12.80 -0.79 -10.59
CA ARG A 164 -13.76 -0.75 -11.67
C ARG A 164 -13.51 0.57 -12.37
N PHE A 165 -12.80 0.51 -13.48
CA PHE A 165 -12.70 1.65 -14.36
C PHE A 165 -14.10 2.15 -14.68
N SER A 166 -14.26 3.46 -14.59
CA SER A 166 -15.53 4.11 -14.85
C SER A 166 -15.65 4.42 -16.34
N LYS A 167 -16.79 4.95 -16.78
CA LYS A 167 -16.89 5.53 -18.13
C LYS A 167 -16.03 6.79 -18.33
N TYR A 168 -15.45 7.31 -17.25
CA TYR A 168 -14.58 8.48 -17.22
C TYR A 168 -13.13 8.08 -16.94
N TRP A 169 -12.19 8.93 -17.32
CA TRP A 169 -10.77 8.69 -17.12
C TRP A 169 -10.42 8.43 -15.62
N PRO A 170 -9.52 7.47 -15.31
CA PRO A 170 -9.05 6.41 -16.21
C PRO A 170 -10.21 5.44 -16.50
N ALA A 171 -10.41 5.12 -17.78
CA ALA A 171 -11.45 4.22 -18.27
C ALA A 171 -10.91 2.80 -18.53
N GLN A 172 -9.59 2.64 -18.62
CA GLN A 172 -8.93 1.36 -18.83
C GLN A 172 -7.45 1.39 -18.37
N PRO A 173 -6.81 0.22 -18.16
CA PRO A 173 -5.41 0.17 -17.75
C PRO A 173 -4.42 0.87 -18.69
N CYS A 174 -4.68 0.87 -20.00
CA CYS A 174 -3.78 1.53 -20.96
C CYS A 174 -3.85 3.07 -20.90
N ASP A 175 -4.86 3.65 -20.24
CA ASP A 175 -4.86 5.09 -19.93
C ASP A 175 -3.79 5.44 -18.88
N LEU A 176 -3.41 4.47 -18.04
CA LEU A 176 -2.41 4.61 -16.98
C LEU A 176 -1.03 4.12 -17.43
N LEU A 177 -1.01 3.07 -18.26
CA LEU A 177 0.19 2.43 -18.78
C LEU A 177 0.05 2.26 -20.30
N ALA A 178 0.25 3.34 -21.05
CA ALA A 178 0.09 3.35 -22.50
C ALA A 178 0.96 2.30 -23.22
N ARG A 179 2.12 1.96 -22.64
CA ARG A 179 3.06 0.96 -23.15
C ARG A 179 2.98 -0.39 -22.42
N GLY A 180 1.89 -0.64 -21.69
CA GLY A 180 1.76 -1.85 -20.88
C GLY A 180 2.76 -1.92 -19.73
N PRO A 181 3.22 -3.12 -19.33
CA PRO A 181 4.14 -3.30 -18.20
C PRO A 181 5.44 -2.48 -18.30
N ASP A 182 5.95 -2.26 -19.51
CA ASP A 182 7.18 -1.49 -19.73
C ASP A 182 7.05 -0.04 -19.22
N GLY A 183 5.83 0.49 -19.18
CA GLY A 183 5.53 1.80 -18.63
C GLY A 183 5.97 1.98 -17.18
N PHE A 184 6.05 0.89 -16.41
CA PHE A 184 6.53 0.93 -15.04
C PHE A 184 8.02 1.30 -14.94
N HIS A 185 8.86 0.89 -15.89
CA HIS A 185 10.27 1.27 -15.86
C HIS A 185 10.46 2.78 -16.03
N GLY A 186 9.62 3.41 -16.87
CA GLY A 186 9.58 4.87 -17.00
C GLY A 186 9.22 5.56 -15.69
N MET A 187 8.19 5.08 -15.01
CA MET A 187 7.77 5.64 -13.72
C MET A 187 8.77 5.35 -12.59
N LEU A 188 9.36 4.15 -12.57
CA LEU A 188 10.36 3.74 -11.60
C LEU A 188 11.58 4.66 -11.67
N ARG A 189 12.00 5.02 -12.87
CA ARG A 189 13.06 6.00 -13.10
C ARG A 189 12.72 7.35 -12.44
N TRP A 190 11.49 7.81 -12.54
CA TRP A 190 11.04 9.05 -11.88
C TRP A 190 11.01 8.93 -10.37
N LEU A 191 10.58 7.79 -9.84
CA LEU A 191 10.62 7.52 -8.41
C LEU A 191 12.06 7.59 -7.85
N THR A 192 13.06 7.16 -8.63
CA THR A 192 14.47 7.24 -8.25
C THR A 192 15.06 8.65 -8.33
N ASN A 193 14.61 9.45 -9.31
CA ASN A 193 15.29 10.72 -9.66
C ASN A 193 14.53 11.98 -9.20
N VAL A 194 13.26 11.87 -8.82
CA VAL A 194 12.41 13.01 -8.47
C VAL A 194 11.85 12.85 -7.07
N ASP A 195 12.41 13.61 -6.13
CA ASP A 195 12.07 13.57 -4.70
C ASP A 195 10.81 14.41 -4.37
N ASP A 196 9.69 14.12 -5.05
CA ASP A 196 8.41 14.83 -4.95
C ASP A 196 7.25 13.90 -4.55
N ALA A 197 6.39 14.37 -3.63
CA ALA A 197 5.25 13.60 -3.12
C ALA A 197 4.24 13.24 -4.22
N SER A 198 4.06 14.12 -5.23
CA SER A 198 3.16 13.89 -6.35
C SER A 198 3.62 12.72 -7.20
N VAL A 199 4.93 12.54 -7.39
CA VAL A 199 5.49 11.39 -8.13
C VAL A 199 5.22 10.09 -7.39
N ILE A 200 5.47 10.05 -6.07
CA ILE A 200 5.18 8.88 -5.22
C ILE A 200 3.69 8.55 -5.27
N ARG A 201 2.82 9.56 -5.17
CA ARG A 201 1.37 9.37 -5.20
C ARG A 201 0.89 8.87 -6.56
N THR A 202 1.40 9.41 -7.67
CA THR A 202 1.07 8.90 -9.00
C THR A 202 1.51 7.45 -9.15
N TYR A 203 2.73 7.12 -8.70
CA TYR A 203 3.23 5.75 -8.68
C TYR A 203 2.32 4.82 -7.88
N THR A 204 1.85 5.27 -6.71
CA THR A 204 0.93 4.52 -5.85
C THR A 204 -0.40 4.23 -6.55
N HIS A 205 -1.01 5.23 -7.19
CA HIS A 205 -2.27 5.05 -7.93
C HIS A 205 -2.10 4.07 -9.09
N VAL A 206 -1.04 4.22 -9.90
CA VAL A 206 -0.77 3.31 -11.02
C VAL A 206 -0.47 1.91 -10.51
N PHE A 207 0.31 1.76 -9.43
CA PHE A 207 0.53 0.47 -8.77
C PHE A 207 -0.81 -0.18 -8.41
N LEU A 208 -1.67 0.49 -7.63
CA LEU A 208 -2.93 -0.08 -7.15
C LEU A 208 -3.90 -0.51 -8.27
N TRP A 209 -3.89 0.20 -9.40
CA TRP A 209 -4.81 -0.07 -10.52
C TRP A 209 -4.24 -1.00 -11.58
N CYS A 210 -2.92 -1.07 -11.70
CA CYS A 210 -2.22 -1.89 -12.68
C CYS A 210 -1.35 -2.98 -12.03
N ARG A 211 -1.71 -3.43 -10.82
CA ARG A 211 -0.98 -4.42 -10.01
C ARG A 211 -0.50 -5.65 -10.77
N SER A 212 -1.34 -6.23 -11.63
CA SER A 212 -0.94 -7.41 -12.41
C SER A 212 0.25 -7.14 -13.33
N SER A 213 0.29 -5.95 -13.94
CA SER A 213 1.41 -5.53 -14.78
C SER A 213 2.64 -5.20 -13.93
N PHE A 214 2.44 -4.70 -12.71
CA PHE A 214 3.52 -4.48 -11.74
C PHE A 214 4.18 -5.80 -11.33
N TYR A 215 3.40 -6.80 -10.90
CA TYR A 215 3.94 -8.10 -10.47
C TYR A 215 4.76 -8.78 -11.57
N THR A 216 4.36 -8.62 -12.84
CA THR A 216 5.14 -9.12 -13.98
C THR A 216 6.44 -8.34 -14.17
N ALA A 217 6.40 -7.01 -14.11
CA ALA A 217 7.60 -6.18 -14.26
C ALA A 217 8.64 -6.46 -13.16
N PHE A 218 8.19 -6.75 -11.95
CA PHE A 218 9.03 -7.07 -10.80
C PHE A 218 9.40 -8.57 -10.69
N ALA A 219 9.01 -9.40 -11.65
CA ALA A 219 9.62 -10.71 -11.79
C ALA A 219 11.10 -10.60 -12.21
N ASP A 220 11.49 -9.46 -12.80
CA ASP A 220 12.88 -9.08 -13.04
C ASP A 220 13.56 -8.62 -11.73
N ARG A 221 14.68 -9.26 -11.38
CA ARG A 221 15.47 -8.93 -10.20
C ARG A 221 16.16 -7.57 -10.31
N ASP A 222 16.53 -7.14 -11.51
CA ASP A 222 17.17 -5.84 -11.70
C ASP A 222 16.16 -4.71 -11.45
N ALA A 223 14.94 -4.85 -11.99
CA ALA A 223 13.84 -3.92 -11.73
C ALA A 223 13.51 -3.84 -10.23
N THR A 224 13.44 -4.99 -9.55
CA THR A 224 13.26 -5.09 -8.09
C THR A 224 14.36 -4.35 -7.33
N SER A 225 15.62 -4.59 -7.71
CA SER A 225 16.78 -3.96 -7.07
C SER A 225 16.75 -2.44 -7.21
N VAL A 226 16.44 -1.93 -8.42
CA VAL A 226 16.32 -0.50 -8.69
C VAL A 226 15.21 0.12 -7.86
N PHE A 227 14.05 -0.53 -7.76
CA PHE A 227 12.93 -0.06 -6.95
C PHE A 227 13.23 -0.01 -5.46
N LEU A 228 13.80 -1.07 -4.88
CA LEU A 228 14.10 -1.08 -3.46
C LEU A 228 15.17 -0.04 -3.09
N ARG A 229 16.17 0.16 -3.97
CA ARG A 229 17.13 1.27 -3.81
C ARG A 229 16.47 2.63 -3.90
N ALA A 230 15.50 2.82 -4.82
CA ALA A 230 14.73 4.06 -4.91
C ALA A 230 13.94 4.32 -3.61
N VAL A 231 13.28 3.30 -3.06
CA VAL A 231 12.59 3.38 -1.76
C VAL A 231 13.56 3.78 -0.65
N CYS A 232 14.73 3.13 -0.54
CA CYS A 232 15.78 3.48 0.42
C CYS A 232 16.23 4.94 0.26
N HIS A 233 16.47 5.39 -0.98
CA HIS A 233 16.85 6.77 -1.27
C HIS A 233 15.78 7.77 -0.83
N LEU A 234 14.52 7.54 -1.17
CA LEU A 234 13.39 8.41 -0.80
C LEU A 234 13.21 8.46 0.72
N LEU A 235 13.31 7.32 1.42
CA LEU A 235 13.28 7.26 2.89
C LEU A 235 14.41 8.10 3.50
N LYS A 236 15.66 7.90 3.03
CA LYS A 236 16.84 8.65 3.51
C LYS A 236 16.67 10.16 3.26
N SER A 237 16.22 10.56 2.07
CA SER A 237 16.00 11.97 1.73
C SER A 237 14.90 12.62 2.58
N ALA A 238 13.72 12.00 2.68
CA ALA A 238 12.61 12.46 3.51
C ALA A 238 13.00 12.57 4.99
N THR A 239 13.75 11.59 5.51
CA THR A 239 14.28 11.60 6.88
C THR A 239 15.21 12.79 7.11
N ALA A 240 16.18 13.01 6.20
CA ALA A 240 17.11 14.12 6.31
C ALA A 240 16.39 15.48 6.26
N ALA A 241 15.38 15.61 5.40
CA ALA A 241 14.57 16.83 5.29
C ALA A 241 13.71 17.08 6.56
N LEU A 242 13.10 16.04 7.14
CA LEU A 242 12.37 16.14 8.40
C LEU A 242 13.26 16.60 9.55
N ARG A 243 14.46 16.00 9.68
CA ARG A 243 15.44 16.38 10.72
C ARG A 243 15.89 17.84 10.56
N ARG A 244 16.23 18.27 9.34
CA ARG A 244 16.59 19.69 9.09
C ARG A 244 15.48 20.65 9.49
N ARG A 245 14.21 20.33 9.19
CA ARG A 245 13.07 21.17 9.55
C ARG A 245 12.84 21.28 11.06
N GLN A 246 13.16 20.23 11.82
CA GLN A 246 13.09 20.30 13.29
C GLN A 246 14.03 21.37 13.86
N HIS A 247 15.16 21.62 13.18
CA HIS A 247 16.10 22.68 13.54
C HIS A 247 15.69 24.06 12.98
N ASP A 248 15.19 24.12 11.74
CA ASP A 248 14.89 25.37 11.04
C ASP A 248 13.38 25.71 11.02
N ARG A 249 12.88 26.34 12.10
CA ARG A 249 11.45 26.73 12.19
C ARG A 249 11.02 27.83 11.20
N ALA A 250 11.93 28.52 10.53
CA ALA A 250 11.65 29.78 9.84
C ALA A 250 11.41 29.68 8.32
N ARG A 251 11.73 28.57 7.65
CA ARG A 251 11.60 28.49 6.17
C ARG A 251 10.20 28.05 5.74
N ARG A 252 9.39 29.02 5.31
CA ARG A 252 8.14 28.78 4.54
C ARG A 252 8.47 28.77 3.05
N GLY A 253 8.11 27.71 2.33
CA GLY A 253 8.17 27.69 0.86
C GLY A 253 8.68 26.40 0.22
N THR A 254 9.26 25.46 0.98
CA THR A 254 9.67 24.16 0.44
C THR A 254 8.54 23.14 0.52
N ILE A 255 8.56 22.16 -0.40
CA ILE A 255 7.73 20.94 -0.35
C ILE A 255 7.75 20.38 1.07
N ASP A 256 6.58 20.07 1.62
CA ASP A 256 6.45 19.56 2.99
C ASP A 256 7.07 18.14 3.08
N PRO A 257 8.21 17.97 3.78
CA PRO A 257 8.82 16.64 3.93
C PRO A 257 7.93 15.69 4.74
N GLY A 258 7.02 16.22 5.57
CA GLY A 258 6.03 15.42 6.30
C GLY A 258 5.03 14.78 5.35
N HIS A 259 4.45 15.58 4.44
CA HIS A 259 3.57 15.06 3.39
C HIS A 259 4.25 14.01 2.51
N ARG A 260 5.51 14.24 2.12
CA ARG A 260 6.28 13.26 1.33
C ARG A 260 6.49 11.94 2.07
N MET A 261 6.88 11.99 3.35
CA MET A 261 7.00 10.80 4.18
C MET A 261 5.67 10.07 4.32
N ALA A 262 4.56 10.81 4.46
CA ALA A 262 3.22 10.22 4.55
C ALA A 262 2.84 9.44 3.28
N CYS A 263 3.04 10.03 2.09
CA CYS A 263 2.78 9.33 0.82
C CYS A 263 3.66 8.08 0.65
N LEU A 264 4.93 8.16 1.05
CA LEU A 264 5.83 7.02 0.98
C LEU A 264 5.42 5.91 1.94
N ALA A 265 5.06 6.26 3.18
CA ALA A 265 4.61 5.30 4.18
C ALA A 265 3.32 4.61 3.74
N GLU A 266 2.33 5.35 3.24
CA GLU A 266 1.09 4.80 2.69
C GLU A 266 1.35 3.82 1.53
N PHE A 267 2.24 4.18 0.61
CA PHE A 267 2.63 3.28 -0.49
C PHE A 267 3.26 1.97 0.02
N LEU A 268 4.17 2.07 0.99
CA LEU A 268 4.83 0.90 1.59
C LEU A 268 3.85 0.02 2.37
N ASP A 269 2.85 0.60 3.03
CA ASP A 269 1.78 -0.15 3.69
C ASP A 269 0.93 -0.92 2.66
N PHE A 270 0.55 -0.28 1.55
CA PHE A 270 -0.14 -0.99 0.46
C PHE A 270 0.71 -2.12 -0.13
N LEU A 271 2.01 -1.92 -0.30
CA LEU A 271 2.90 -2.99 -0.75
C LEU A 271 2.94 -4.15 0.24
N ALA A 272 3.06 -3.86 1.54
CA ALA A 272 3.04 -4.89 2.58
C ALA A 272 1.74 -5.70 2.54
N VAL A 273 0.59 -5.02 2.54
CA VAL A 273 -0.73 -5.66 2.59
C VAL A 273 -1.03 -6.47 1.32
N LEU A 274 -0.80 -5.87 0.15
CA LEU A 274 -1.14 -6.49 -1.12
C LEU A 274 -0.12 -7.54 -1.55
N GLY A 275 1.15 -7.33 -1.21
CA GLY A 275 2.23 -8.26 -1.48
C GLY A 275 1.96 -9.61 -0.82
N THR A 276 1.70 -9.62 0.49
CA THR A 276 1.43 -10.85 1.24
C THR A 276 0.21 -11.61 0.72
N ASP A 277 -0.82 -10.88 0.28
CA ASP A 277 -2.09 -11.48 -0.12
C ASP A 277 -2.10 -11.95 -1.57
N GLU A 278 -1.52 -11.17 -2.48
CA GLU A 278 -1.72 -11.35 -3.91
C GLU A 278 -0.47 -11.82 -4.65
N TRP A 279 0.73 -11.50 -4.14
CA TRP A 279 1.97 -11.67 -4.86
C TRP A 279 2.74 -12.91 -4.37
N PRO A 280 2.79 -14.01 -5.13
CA PRO A 280 3.36 -15.27 -4.64
C PRO A 280 4.84 -15.20 -4.25
N ILE A 281 5.60 -14.29 -4.86
CA ILE A 281 7.05 -14.11 -4.63
C ILE A 281 7.34 -12.95 -3.67
N TRP A 282 6.36 -12.50 -2.88
CA TRP A 282 6.55 -11.40 -1.93
C TRP A 282 7.71 -11.63 -0.95
N GLY A 283 7.92 -12.88 -0.51
CA GLY A 283 9.07 -13.21 0.34
C GLY A 283 10.41 -12.99 -0.36
N GLU A 284 10.51 -13.38 -1.63
CA GLU A 284 11.72 -13.22 -2.45
C GLU A 284 11.94 -11.77 -2.91
N PHE A 285 10.86 -10.97 -2.98
CA PHE A 285 10.91 -9.58 -3.43
C PHE A 285 11.88 -8.73 -2.58
N LEU A 286 11.95 -9.00 -1.27
CA LEU A 286 12.82 -8.25 -0.36
C LEU A 286 14.24 -8.84 -0.26
N THR A 287 14.47 -10.03 -0.81
CA THR A 287 15.71 -10.79 -0.63
C THR A 287 16.94 -10.07 -1.18
N GLY A 288 17.96 -9.91 -0.35
CA GLY A 288 19.22 -9.24 -0.67
C GLY A 288 19.21 -7.73 -0.43
N HIS A 289 18.07 -7.16 -0.03
CA HIS A 289 17.88 -5.73 0.21
C HIS A 289 17.48 -5.40 1.65
N GLU A 290 17.28 -6.41 2.49
CA GLU A 290 16.73 -6.27 3.83
C GLU A 290 17.58 -5.35 4.69
N SER A 291 18.90 -5.55 4.72
CA SER A 291 19.82 -4.71 5.51
C SER A 291 19.73 -3.22 5.13
N GLU A 292 19.67 -2.90 3.84
CA GLU A 292 19.56 -1.51 3.38
C GLU A 292 18.19 -0.90 3.74
N LEU A 293 17.12 -1.68 3.59
CA LEU A 293 15.77 -1.27 3.97
C LEU A 293 15.66 -1.02 5.47
N LEU A 294 16.18 -1.93 6.31
CA LEU A 294 16.22 -1.79 7.76
C LEU A 294 16.97 -0.52 8.18
N ALA A 295 18.13 -0.27 7.57
CA ALA A 295 18.95 0.92 7.81
C ALA A 295 18.27 2.23 7.37
N SER A 296 17.33 2.17 6.43
CA SER A 296 16.60 3.34 5.92
C SER A 296 15.30 3.60 6.68
N LEU A 297 14.55 2.54 6.99
CA LEU A 297 13.25 2.60 7.69
C LEU A 297 13.38 3.02 9.15
N THR A 298 14.40 2.51 9.85
CA THR A 298 14.60 2.77 11.28
C THR A 298 14.77 4.28 11.55
N PRO A 299 15.69 5.00 10.88
CA PRO A 299 15.78 6.46 10.99
C PRO A 299 14.53 7.21 10.55
N ALA A 300 13.81 6.71 9.53
CA ALA A 300 12.60 7.35 9.02
C ALA A 300 11.46 7.33 10.06
N ILE A 301 11.26 6.19 10.73
CA ILE A 301 10.31 6.06 11.84
C ILE A 301 10.67 7.03 12.98
N ASP A 302 11.96 7.19 13.28
CA ASP A 302 12.45 8.07 14.35
C ASP A 302 12.36 9.56 14.02
N ALA A 303 12.41 9.92 12.73
CA ALA A 303 12.27 11.30 12.29
C ALA A 303 10.80 11.77 12.26
N CYS A 304 9.84 10.85 12.26
CA CYS A 304 8.42 11.17 12.32
C CYS A 304 8.05 11.76 13.68
N ARG A 305 7.26 12.84 13.66
CA ARG A 305 6.78 13.53 14.87
C ARG A 305 5.68 12.72 15.57
N ASP A 306 5.36 13.10 16.81
CA ASP A 306 4.32 12.42 17.58
C ASP A 306 2.91 12.58 17.01
N ASP A 307 2.65 13.68 16.29
CA ASP A 307 1.40 13.90 15.55
C ASP A 307 1.30 13.07 14.25
N GLN A 308 2.31 12.27 13.92
CA GLN A 308 2.37 11.44 12.70
C GLN A 308 2.23 9.94 13.00
N ASP A 309 1.35 9.57 13.94
CA ASP A 309 1.13 8.17 14.35
C ASP A 309 0.77 7.23 13.21
N VAL A 310 -0.07 7.67 12.28
CA VAL A 310 -0.49 6.87 11.11
C VAL A 310 0.72 6.57 10.21
N VAL A 311 1.56 7.56 9.94
CA VAL A 311 2.79 7.41 9.15
C VAL A 311 3.74 6.43 9.83
N ARG A 312 3.94 6.56 11.15
CA ARG A 312 4.75 5.63 11.94
C ARG A 312 4.21 4.21 11.89
N ALA A 313 2.89 4.04 11.96
CA ALA A 313 2.24 2.73 11.89
C ALA A 313 2.49 2.05 10.54
N HIS A 314 2.28 2.76 9.43
CA HIS A 314 2.55 2.26 8.08
C HIS A 314 4.02 1.85 7.88
N LEU A 315 4.96 2.71 8.30
CA LEU A 315 6.39 2.38 8.21
C LEU A 315 6.76 1.16 9.08
N ARG A 316 6.17 1.02 10.27
CA ARG A 316 6.38 -0.15 11.14
C ARG A 316 5.79 -1.43 10.55
N ASN A 317 4.63 -1.36 9.89
CA ASN A 317 4.04 -2.50 9.19
C ASN A 317 4.96 -3.00 8.08
N PHE A 318 5.52 -2.09 7.28
CA PHE A 318 6.47 -2.47 6.24
C PHE A 318 7.81 -2.98 6.84
N LEU A 319 8.32 -2.34 7.90
CA LEU A 319 9.51 -2.79 8.61
C LEU A 319 9.35 -4.21 9.17
N TYR A 320 8.16 -4.55 9.67
CA TYR A 320 7.83 -5.91 10.09
C TYR A 320 7.96 -6.89 8.92
N GLN A 321 7.46 -6.57 7.72
CA GLN A 321 7.61 -7.44 6.55
C GLN A 321 9.08 -7.68 6.18
N VAL A 322 9.93 -6.65 6.29
CA VAL A 322 11.38 -6.77 6.03
C VAL A 322 12.07 -7.67 7.05
N HIS A 323 11.64 -7.63 8.32
CA HIS A 323 12.11 -8.61 9.30
C HIS A 323 11.59 -10.01 8.96
N SER A 324 10.29 -10.18 8.70
CA SER A 324 9.73 -11.49 8.36
C SER A 324 10.41 -12.15 7.15
N SER A 325 10.92 -11.38 6.18
CA SER A 325 11.66 -11.94 5.03
C SER A 325 13.06 -12.45 5.36
N LEU A 326 13.67 -12.03 6.47
CA LEU A 326 14.97 -12.52 6.95
C LEU A 326 14.88 -13.88 7.67
N GLY A 327 13.68 -14.45 7.79
CA GLY A 327 13.42 -15.69 8.51
C GLY A 327 13.29 -15.52 10.03
N ASP A 328 13.03 -16.63 10.72
CA ASP A 328 12.65 -16.66 12.13
C ASP A 328 13.72 -16.08 13.06
N ASP A 329 15.00 -16.28 12.75
CA ASP A 329 16.13 -15.72 13.52
C ASP A 329 16.11 -14.20 13.59
N SER A 330 15.59 -13.54 12.56
CA SER A 330 15.56 -12.08 12.53
C SER A 330 14.54 -11.48 13.49
N LEU A 331 13.48 -12.25 13.83
CA LEU A 331 12.47 -11.82 14.79
C LEU A 331 13.14 -11.60 16.15
N ARG A 332 14.18 -12.38 16.48
CA ARG A 332 14.98 -12.24 17.71
C ARG A 332 15.63 -10.86 17.83
N TYR A 333 16.11 -10.33 16.71
CA TYR A 333 16.80 -9.03 16.64
C TYR A 333 15.86 -7.88 16.27
N MET A 334 14.56 -8.14 16.15
CA MET A 334 13.58 -7.09 15.85
C MET A 334 13.57 -6.04 16.96
N PRO A 335 13.70 -4.74 16.64
CA PRO A 335 13.62 -3.69 17.65
C PRO A 335 12.30 -3.77 18.41
N SER A 336 12.36 -3.67 19.74
CA SER A 336 11.18 -3.87 20.60
C SER A 336 10.01 -2.96 20.22
N ARG A 337 10.26 -1.74 19.73
CA ARG A 337 9.20 -0.83 19.25
C ARG A 337 8.42 -1.33 18.03
N VAL A 338 9.01 -2.20 17.23
CA VAL A 338 8.37 -2.85 16.06
C VAL A 338 7.59 -4.07 16.55
N ALA A 339 8.25 -4.92 17.35
CA ALA A 339 7.61 -6.08 17.98
C ALA A 339 6.41 -5.68 18.84
N ASP A 340 6.56 -4.66 19.69
CA ASP A 340 5.48 -4.07 20.50
C ASP A 340 4.28 -3.69 19.63
N LYS A 341 4.50 -3.14 18.42
CA LYS A 341 3.41 -2.73 17.54
C LYS A 341 2.71 -3.91 16.88
N MET A 342 3.48 -4.95 16.52
CA MET A 342 2.95 -6.23 16.07
C MET A 342 2.07 -6.84 17.16
N PHE A 343 2.59 -6.96 18.39
CA PHE A 343 1.82 -7.45 19.52
C PHE A 343 0.61 -6.57 19.83
N GLU A 344 0.70 -5.23 19.74
CA GLU A 344 -0.46 -4.35 19.88
C GLU A 344 -1.56 -4.66 18.86
N ARG A 345 -1.18 -4.85 17.59
CA ARG A 345 -2.12 -5.23 16.54
C ARG A 345 -2.76 -6.57 16.88
N ASP A 346 -1.96 -7.55 17.26
CA ASP A 346 -2.42 -8.92 17.54
C ASP A 346 -3.26 -8.98 18.84
N LEU A 347 -2.91 -8.21 19.88
CA LEU A 347 -3.71 -8.01 21.10
C LEU A 347 -5.09 -7.41 20.79
N SER A 348 -5.13 -6.40 19.91
CA SER A 348 -6.38 -5.74 19.53
C SER A 348 -7.24 -6.58 18.57
N GLY A 349 -6.65 -7.62 17.98
CA GLY A 349 -7.24 -8.41 16.91
C GLY A 349 -8.13 -9.56 17.37
N GLY A 350 -8.79 -9.49 18.53
CA GLY A 350 -9.91 -10.38 18.90
C GLY A 350 -9.60 -11.89 19.04
N GLY A 351 -8.34 -12.28 19.26
CA GLY A 351 -7.94 -13.67 19.51
C GLY A 351 -8.04 -14.60 18.29
N SER A 352 -8.10 -15.92 18.53
CA SER A 352 -8.06 -16.91 17.46
C SER A 352 -9.27 -16.84 16.53
N PHE A 353 -10.45 -16.47 17.05
CA PHE A 353 -11.67 -16.40 16.26
C PHE A 353 -11.70 -15.19 15.33
N GLU A 354 -11.19 -14.04 15.76
CA GLU A 354 -11.10 -12.86 14.89
C GLU A 354 -10.00 -13.02 13.83
N LEU A 355 -8.86 -13.65 14.17
CA LEU A 355 -7.88 -14.08 13.16
C LEU A 355 -8.52 -15.02 12.13
N PHE A 356 -9.29 -16.00 12.59
CA PHE A 356 -9.99 -16.91 11.70
C PHE A 356 -11.03 -16.20 10.83
N ARG A 357 -11.85 -15.31 11.42
CA ARG A 357 -12.84 -14.50 10.70
C ARG A 357 -12.19 -13.64 9.64
N THR A 358 -11.06 -13.02 9.96
CA THR A 358 -10.25 -12.23 9.04
C THR A 358 -9.73 -13.08 7.90
N LEU A 359 -9.17 -14.26 8.19
CA LEU A 359 -8.74 -15.22 7.16
C LEU A 359 -9.88 -15.60 6.21
N LEU A 360 -11.06 -15.93 6.76
CA LEU A 360 -12.22 -16.28 5.94
C LEU A 360 -12.67 -15.11 5.05
N ASN A 361 -12.73 -13.89 5.59
CA ASN A 361 -13.04 -12.70 4.80
C ASN A 361 -12.02 -12.49 3.67
N THR A 362 -10.73 -12.58 3.98
CA THR A 362 -9.64 -12.45 3.00
C THR A 362 -9.78 -13.49 1.90
N LEU A 363 -9.97 -14.76 2.24
CA LEU A 363 -10.12 -15.84 1.26
C LEU A 363 -11.41 -15.71 0.43
N SER A 364 -12.52 -15.29 1.04
CA SER A 364 -13.78 -15.04 0.32
C SER A 364 -13.68 -13.87 -0.65
N MET A 365 -12.88 -12.85 -0.35
CA MET A 365 -12.66 -11.68 -1.21
C MET A 365 -11.59 -11.92 -2.28
N ARG A 366 -10.69 -12.87 -2.04
CA ARG A 366 -9.57 -13.19 -2.93
C ARG A 366 -10.04 -13.53 -4.35
N ARG A 367 -9.29 -13.08 -5.34
CA ARG A 367 -9.60 -13.27 -6.77
C ARG A 367 -8.58 -14.14 -7.49
N CYS A 368 -8.10 -15.17 -6.80
CA CYS A 368 -7.23 -16.16 -7.41
C CYS A 368 -7.81 -17.56 -7.28
N CYS A 369 -7.35 -18.45 -8.16
CA CYS A 369 -7.59 -19.88 -7.97
C CYS A 369 -6.92 -20.34 -6.67
N SER A 370 -7.64 -21.12 -5.86
CA SER A 370 -7.15 -21.70 -4.60
C SER A 370 -6.23 -22.89 -4.82
N LEU A 371 -6.17 -23.46 -6.04
CA LEU A 371 -5.22 -24.51 -6.37
C LEU A 371 -3.79 -23.95 -6.40
N GLN A 372 -2.88 -24.57 -5.65
CA GLN A 372 -1.45 -24.25 -5.65
C GLN A 372 -0.87 -24.40 -7.06
N GLY A 373 0.04 -23.50 -7.45
CA GLY A 373 0.68 -23.56 -8.77
C GLY A 373 -0.22 -23.33 -9.99
N CYS A 374 -1.52 -23.02 -9.80
CA CYS A 374 -2.42 -22.84 -10.94
C CYS A 374 -1.91 -21.73 -11.90
N PRO A 375 -1.71 -22.03 -13.20
CA PRO A 375 -1.19 -21.06 -14.17
C PRO A 375 -2.19 -19.91 -14.45
N HIS A 376 -3.47 -20.12 -14.15
CA HIS A 376 -4.53 -19.12 -14.29
C HIS A 376 -4.83 -18.35 -13.00
N LYS A 377 -3.86 -18.32 -12.06
CA LYS A 377 -4.00 -17.71 -10.73
C LYS A 377 -4.61 -16.31 -10.78
N ILE A 378 -4.31 -15.50 -11.79
CA ILE A 378 -4.90 -14.17 -11.98
C ILE A 378 -5.69 -14.20 -13.29
N SER A 379 -6.90 -14.75 -13.27
CA SER A 379 -7.73 -14.77 -14.48
C SER A 379 -8.06 -13.33 -14.90
N SER A 380 -7.66 -12.90 -16.09
CA SER A 380 -7.77 -11.53 -16.62
C SER A 380 -9.19 -10.98 -16.78
N GLY A 381 -10.22 -11.64 -16.26
CA GLY A 381 -11.61 -11.15 -16.29
C GLY A 381 -12.68 -12.21 -16.03
N GLY A 382 -12.31 -13.50 -15.98
CA GLY A 382 -13.25 -14.59 -15.74
C GLY A 382 -13.84 -14.58 -14.32
N SER A 383 -15.12 -14.94 -14.21
CA SER A 383 -15.74 -15.27 -12.93
C SER A 383 -15.12 -16.55 -12.37
N LEU A 384 -14.68 -16.52 -11.11
CA LEU A 384 -14.20 -17.71 -10.42
C LEU A 384 -15.36 -18.44 -9.76
N PHE A 385 -15.36 -19.77 -9.85
CA PHE A 385 -16.34 -20.62 -9.21
C PHE A 385 -15.98 -20.80 -7.73
N THR A 386 -16.92 -20.55 -6.83
CA THR A 386 -16.75 -20.87 -5.40
C THR A 386 -17.03 -22.35 -5.15
N CYS A 387 -16.40 -22.94 -4.13
CA CYS A 387 -16.78 -24.29 -3.68
C CYS A 387 -18.29 -24.39 -3.41
N ALA A 388 -18.95 -25.43 -3.91
CA ALA A 388 -20.41 -25.57 -3.84
C ALA A 388 -20.94 -25.71 -2.40
N SER A 389 -20.12 -26.21 -1.46
CA SER A 389 -20.50 -26.41 -0.06
C SER A 389 -20.12 -25.20 0.80
N CYS A 390 -18.84 -25.01 1.12
CA CYS A 390 -18.41 -23.96 2.06
C CYS A 390 -18.36 -22.53 1.48
N LYS A 391 -18.39 -22.35 0.15
CA LYS A 391 -18.32 -21.05 -0.55
C LYS A 391 -17.05 -20.21 -0.34
N ILE A 392 -16.04 -20.72 0.37
CA ILE A 392 -14.82 -19.96 0.70
C ILE A 392 -13.78 -19.97 -0.44
N PRO A 393 -13.14 -21.10 -0.79
CA PRO A 393 -12.15 -21.10 -1.87
C PRO A 393 -12.82 -20.93 -3.24
N ARG A 394 -12.04 -20.34 -4.15
CA ARG A 394 -12.46 -20.01 -5.51
C ARG A 394 -11.56 -20.70 -6.52
N TYR A 395 -12.11 -21.10 -7.65
CA TYR A 395 -11.43 -21.87 -8.68
C TYR A 395 -11.67 -21.27 -10.06
N CYS A 396 -10.65 -21.25 -10.90
CA CYS A 396 -10.80 -20.82 -12.29
C CYS A 396 -11.52 -21.87 -13.17
N SER A 397 -11.54 -23.13 -12.73
CA SER A 397 -12.18 -24.24 -13.45
C SER A 397 -12.63 -25.34 -12.50
N LYS A 398 -13.54 -26.20 -12.96
CA LYS A 398 -13.95 -27.43 -12.24
C LYS A 398 -12.78 -28.40 -12.06
N ALA A 399 -11.85 -28.46 -13.02
CA ALA A 399 -10.66 -29.30 -12.93
C ALA A 399 -9.79 -28.90 -11.72
N CYS A 400 -9.51 -27.59 -11.56
CA CYS A 400 -8.75 -27.12 -10.41
C CYS A 400 -9.46 -27.37 -9.08
N GLN A 401 -10.79 -27.32 -9.06
CA GLN A 401 -11.57 -27.68 -7.88
C GLN A 401 -11.41 -29.17 -7.54
N THR A 402 -11.57 -30.07 -8.52
CA THR A 402 -11.43 -31.52 -8.31
C THR A 402 -10.04 -31.89 -7.82
N GLU A 403 -9.01 -31.26 -8.39
CA GLU A 403 -7.62 -31.47 -7.99
C GLU A 403 -7.36 -31.01 -6.55
N HIS A 404 -7.77 -29.79 -6.19
CA HIS A 404 -7.67 -29.31 -4.82
C HIS A 404 -8.57 -30.09 -3.84
N TRP A 405 -9.64 -30.72 -4.31
CA TRP A 405 -10.58 -31.45 -3.46
C TRP A 405 -9.94 -32.69 -2.81
N GLY A 406 -9.16 -33.46 -3.58
CA GLY A 406 -8.59 -34.73 -3.10
C GLY A 406 -7.15 -35.03 -3.53
N GLY A 407 -6.60 -34.33 -4.53
CA GLY A 407 -5.27 -34.62 -5.10
C GLY A 407 -4.13 -33.77 -4.54
N SER A 408 -4.42 -32.68 -3.82
CA SER A 408 -3.38 -31.82 -3.23
C SER A 408 -2.86 -32.34 -1.89
N VAL A 409 -1.65 -31.94 -1.51
CA VAL A 409 -1.06 -32.16 -0.16
C VAL A 409 -2.00 -31.73 0.96
N TYR A 410 -2.80 -30.69 0.73
CA TYR A 410 -3.81 -30.16 1.65
C TYR A 410 -5.22 -30.32 1.04
N PRO A 411 -5.80 -31.53 1.01
CA PRO A 411 -7.06 -31.77 0.30
C PRO A 411 -8.22 -30.99 0.95
N HIS A 412 -8.90 -30.17 0.14
CA HIS A 412 -9.98 -29.32 0.62
C HIS A 412 -11.17 -30.10 1.18
N LYS A 413 -11.37 -31.39 0.83
CA LYS A 413 -12.51 -32.19 1.31
C LYS A 413 -12.67 -32.18 2.84
N VAL A 414 -11.57 -32.40 3.58
CA VAL A 414 -11.60 -32.44 5.06
C VAL A 414 -11.91 -31.05 5.62
N THR A 415 -11.19 -30.04 5.12
CA THR A 415 -11.39 -28.63 5.47
C THR A 415 -12.82 -28.16 5.20
N CYS A 416 -13.40 -28.56 4.06
CA CYS A 416 -14.74 -28.18 3.64
C CYS A 416 -15.81 -28.75 4.57
N ALA A 417 -15.63 -29.99 5.04
CA ALA A 417 -16.55 -30.63 5.98
C ALA A 417 -16.60 -29.88 7.32
N LEU A 418 -15.44 -29.44 7.83
CA LEU A 418 -15.35 -28.63 9.05
C LEU A 418 -15.85 -27.19 8.86
N LEU A 419 -15.56 -26.60 7.70
CA LEU A 419 -15.84 -25.19 7.41
C LEU A 419 -17.31 -24.92 7.06
N THR A 420 -18.02 -25.89 6.46
CA THR A 420 -19.40 -25.70 5.99
C THR A 420 -20.38 -25.35 7.12
N PRO A 421 -20.42 -26.08 8.27
CA PRO A 421 -21.26 -25.71 9.40
C PRO A 421 -20.93 -24.31 9.93
N ILE A 422 -19.64 -23.98 9.99
CA ILE A 422 -19.17 -22.69 10.51
C ILE A 422 -19.65 -21.55 9.63
N VAL A 423 -19.37 -21.57 8.33
CA VAL A 423 -19.77 -20.48 7.42
C VAL A 423 -21.29 -20.32 7.34
N THR A 424 -22.05 -21.40 7.55
CA THR A 424 -23.51 -21.37 7.55
C THR A 424 -24.08 -20.68 8.79
N ARG A 425 -23.51 -20.93 9.98
CA ARG A 425 -24.04 -20.42 11.26
C ARG A 425 -23.32 -19.17 11.77
N ALA A 426 -22.06 -18.99 11.37
CA ALA A 426 -21.18 -17.90 11.70
C ALA A 426 -20.50 -17.37 10.42
N PRO A 427 -21.24 -16.74 9.48
CA PRO A 427 -20.64 -16.14 8.30
C PRO A 427 -19.64 -15.04 8.70
N PRO A 428 -18.51 -14.89 7.99
CA PRO A 428 -17.44 -13.97 8.38
C PRO A 428 -17.81 -12.48 8.27
N SER A 429 -18.97 -12.18 7.66
CA SER A 429 -19.59 -10.85 7.64
C SER A 429 -20.26 -10.45 8.95
N MET A 430 -20.42 -11.36 9.92
CA MET A 430 -20.90 -11.03 11.26
C MET A 430 -19.92 -10.11 11.99
N ALA A 431 -20.45 -9.38 12.98
CA ALA A 431 -19.62 -8.66 13.94
C ALA A 431 -18.67 -9.64 14.67
N PRO A 432 -17.45 -9.22 15.04
CA PRO A 432 -16.45 -10.09 15.68
C PRO A 432 -17.00 -10.92 16.84
N ASP A 433 -17.61 -10.28 17.84
CA ASP A 433 -18.13 -10.95 19.04
C ASP A 433 -19.25 -11.95 18.72
N ALA A 434 -20.10 -11.63 17.74
CA ALA A 434 -21.18 -12.51 17.30
C ALA A 434 -20.65 -13.74 16.56
N PHE A 435 -19.62 -13.56 15.73
CA PHE A 435 -18.94 -14.65 15.04
C PHE A 435 -18.28 -15.61 16.05
N GLU A 436 -17.54 -15.07 17.02
CA GLU A 436 -16.90 -15.86 18.07
C GLU A 436 -17.94 -16.63 18.89
N ALA A 437 -18.98 -15.96 19.38
CA ALA A 437 -20.03 -16.60 20.17
C ALA A 437 -20.70 -17.75 19.40
N ALA A 438 -20.99 -17.54 18.11
CA ALA A 438 -21.55 -18.59 17.25
C ALA A 438 -20.60 -19.77 17.05
N CYS A 439 -19.30 -19.51 16.83
CA CYS A 439 -18.28 -20.57 16.77
C CYS A 439 -18.20 -21.38 18.06
N ARG A 440 -18.17 -20.72 19.21
CA ARG A 440 -18.14 -21.38 20.52
C ARG A 440 -19.40 -22.21 20.78
N ALA A 441 -20.57 -21.72 20.39
CA ALA A 441 -21.83 -22.46 20.49
C ALA A 441 -21.86 -23.74 19.64
N MET A 442 -21.04 -23.81 18.59
CA MET A 442 -20.85 -25.02 17.78
C MET A 442 -19.80 -25.98 18.34
N GLY A 443 -19.14 -25.63 19.45
CA GLY A 443 -18.02 -26.40 19.99
C GLY A 443 -16.75 -26.29 19.15
N VAL A 444 -16.58 -25.20 18.38
CA VAL A 444 -15.34 -24.96 17.64
C VAL A 444 -14.24 -24.57 18.61
N ASP A 445 -13.15 -25.35 18.60
CA ASP A 445 -11.96 -25.11 19.41
C ASP A 445 -10.73 -24.78 18.55
N VAL A 446 -9.60 -24.49 19.21
CA VAL A 446 -8.33 -24.15 18.56
C VAL A 446 -7.81 -25.29 17.69
N GLY A 447 -8.02 -26.55 18.08
CA GLY A 447 -7.57 -27.71 17.30
C GLY A 447 -8.35 -27.86 15.99
N GLN A 448 -9.67 -27.65 16.03
CA GLN A 448 -10.47 -27.62 14.80
C GLN A 448 -10.08 -26.44 13.91
N LEU A 449 -9.87 -25.25 14.48
CA LEU A 449 -9.40 -24.09 13.72
C LEU A 449 -8.05 -24.36 13.06
N SER A 450 -7.09 -24.97 13.77
CA SER A 450 -5.75 -25.20 13.22
C SER A 450 -5.76 -26.15 12.01
N ILE A 451 -6.59 -27.19 12.04
CA ILE A 451 -6.82 -28.09 10.90
C ILE A 451 -7.39 -27.30 9.72
N ILE A 452 -8.36 -26.40 9.97
CA ILE A 452 -8.95 -25.57 8.91
C ILE A 452 -7.88 -24.62 8.33
N PHE A 453 -7.08 -23.96 9.17
CA PHE A 453 -5.99 -23.08 8.73
C PHE A 453 -4.99 -23.83 7.86
N ALA A 454 -4.48 -24.97 8.32
CA ALA A 454 -3.58 -25.83 7.55
C ALA A 454 -4.20 -26.20 6.20
N GLY A 455 -5.47 -26.58 6.19
CA GLY A 455 -6.19 -26.94 4.98
C GLY A 455 -6.49 -25.78 4.01
N LEU A 456 -6.55 -24.53 4.49
CA LEU A 456 -6.84 -23.36 3.65
C LEU A 456 -5.56 -22.68 3.11
N ILE A 457 -4.51 -22.63 3.92
CA ILE A 457 -3.29 -21.85 3.62
C ILE A 457 -1.98 -22.60 3.84
N GLY A 458 -1.99 -23.86 4.29
CA GLY A 458 -0.76 -24.63 4.55
C GLY A 458 0.16 -24.75 3.33
N HIS A 459 -0.40 -24.83 2.12
CA HIS A 459 0.34 -24.83 0.87
C HIS A 459 1.07 -23.51 0.55
N ARG A 460 0.83 -22.45 1.33
CA ARG A 460 1.43 -21.12 1.13
C ARG A 460 2.60 -20.85 2.06
N ILE A 461 2.85 -21.71 3.05
CA ILE A 461 3.99 -21.57 3.94
C ILE A 461 5.22 -22.06 3.18
N PRO A 462 6.20 -21.17 2.88
CA PRO A 462 7.45 -21.58 2.22
C PRO A 462 8.15 -22.69 3.02
N GLY A 463 8.81 -23.62 2.32
CA GLY A 463 9.46 -24.78 2.95
C GLY A 463 8.52 -25.93 3.33
N ALA A 464 7.20 -25.74 3.33
CA ALA A 464 6.26 -26.79 3.70
C ALA A 464 6.12 -27.93 2.65
N CYS A 465 6.62 -27.72 1.43
CA CYS A 465 6.46 -28.68 0.32
C CYS A 465 7.79 -29.20 -0.27
N GLU A 466 8.95 -28.69 0.16
CA GLU A 466 10.22 -28.92 -0.56
C GLU A 466 10.94 -30.25 -0.20
N GLY A 467 10.41 -31.06 0.71
CA GLY A 467 11.11 -32.24 1.26
C GLY A 467 10.48 -33.63 1.04
N GLY A 468 9.37 -33.75 0.31
CA GLY A 468 8.60 -35.00 0.22
C GLY A 468 7.68 -35.21 1.43
N SER A 469 6.42 -35.60 1.16
CA SER A 469 5.36 -35.93 2.14
C SER A 469 5.49 -35.25 3.50
N MET A 470 5.46 -33.91 3.55
CA MET A 470 5.47 -33.22 4.83
C MET A 470 4.18 -33.56 5.59
N ASP A 471 4.34 -33.88 6.86
CA ASP A 471 3.26 -34.30 7.74
C ASP A 471 2.28 -33.14 7.96
N ARG A 472 1.06 -33.30 7.46
CA ARG A 472 -0.05 -32.36 7.66
C ARG A 472 -0.26 -32.06 9.14
N ASP A 473 -0.01 -33.03 10.00
CA ASP A 473 -0.23 -32.91 11.43
C ASP A 473 0.82 -31.96 12.06
N ARG A 474 2.04 -31.90 11.52
CA ARG A 474 3.06 -30.91 11.93
C ARG A 474 2.65 -29.48 11.57
N VAL A 475 2.11 -29.27 10.37
CA VAL A 475 1.63 -27.94 9.96
C VAL A 475 0.40 -27.53 10.78
N ALA A 476 -0.52 -28.45 11.03
CA ALA A 476 -1.67 -28.21 11.91
C ALA A 476 -1.23 -27.91 13.35
N ALA A 477 -0.21 -28.58 13.88
CA ALA A 477 0.37 -28.28 15.19
C ALA A 477 0.95 -26.86 15.25
N GLY A 478 1.69 -26.43 14.22
CA GLY A 478 2.20 -25.06 14.12
C GLY A 478 1.08 -24.01 14.12
N PHE A 479 -0.01 -24.25 13.39
CA PHE A 479 -1.19 -23.38 13.44
C PHE A 479 -1.91 -23.40 14.80
N ALA A 480 -1.96 -24.56 15.47
CA ALA A 480 -2.56 -24.66 16.80
C ALA A 480 -1.81 -23.81 17.82
N MET A 481 -0.47 -23.82 17.77
CA MET A 481 0.40 -22.98 18.59
C MET A 481 0.11 -21.49 18.35
N MET A 482 0.14 -21.05 17.09
CA MET A 482 -0.15 -19.66 16.70
C MET A 482 -1.56 -19.20 17.15
N LEU A 483 -2.57 -20.05 17.00
CA LEU A 483 -3.93 -19.72 17.45
C LEU A 483 -4.05 -19.72 18.99
N GLY A 484 -3.29 -20.57 19.68
CA GLY A 484 -3.16 -20.55 21.13
C GLY A 484 -2.54 -19.24 21.64
N GLU A 485 -1.47 -18.77 20.98
CA GLU A 485 -0.84 -17.47 21.22
C GLU A 485 -1.83 -16.32 21.04
N ALA A 486 -2.57 -16.32 19.93
CA ALA A 486 -3.59 -15.30 19.69
C ALA A 486 -4.65 -15.24 20.81
N ASN A 487 -5.11 -16.39 21.31
CA ASN A 487 -6.04 -16.42 22.43
C ASN A 487 -5.42 -15.94 23.74
N LEU A 488 -4.17 -16.32 24.04
CA LEU A 488 -3.49 -15.81 25.23
C LEU A 488 -3.32 -14.29 25.17
N LEU A 489 -2.92 -13.77 24.02
CA LEU A 489 -2.82 -12.34 23.75
C LEU A 489 -4.15 -11.64 23.98
N HIS A 490 -5.24 -12.18 23.44
CA HIS A 490 -6.57 -11.61 23.62
C HIS A 490 -7.02 -11.63 25.08
N ASP A 491 -6.86 -12.76 25.77
CA ASP A 491 -7.20 -12.88 27.20
C ASP A 491 -6.41 -11.88 28.05
N PHE A 492 -5.13 -11.68 27.72
CA PHE A 492 -4.31 -10.66 28.36
C PHE A 492 -4.78 -9.23 28.07
N HIS A 493 -5.20 -8.95 26.84
CA HIS A 493 -5.80 -7.65 26.49
C HIS A 493 -7.08 -7.38 27.28
N LEU A 494 -7.97 -8.38 27.39
CA LEU A 494 -9.18 -8.28 28.21
C LEU A 494 -8.85 -8.03 29.68
N ALA A 495 -7.86 -8.74 30.22
CA ALA A 495 -7.41 -8.55 31.59
C ALA A 495 -6.87 -7.14 31.86
N LEU A 496 -6.04 -6.60 30.95
CA LEU A 496 -5.48 -5.24 31.01
C LEU A 496 -6.54 -4.13 31.02
N ASN A 497 -7.71 -4.39 30.45
CA ASN A 497 -8.83 -3.45 30.41
C ASN A 497 -9.88 -3.71 31.50
N SER A 498 -9.71 -4.77 32.30
CA SER A 498 -10.58 -5.10 33.41
C SER A 498 -10.18 -4.35 34.68
N THR A 499 -11.14 -4.11 35.58
CA THR A 499 -10.88 -3.56 36.92
C THR A 499 -10.17 -4.56 37.85
N SER A 500 -10.00 -5.82 37.43
CA SER A 500 -9.53 -6.93 38.25
C SER A 500 -8.16 -7.44 37.81
N LEU A 501 -7.31 -6.55 37.30
CA LEU A 501 -6.00 -6.90 36.74
C LEU A 501 -5.16 -7.77 37.70
N ASP A 502 -5.07 -7.39 38.98
CA ASP A 502 -4.25 -8.07 39.99
C ASP A 502 -4.67 -9.54 40.21
N LEU A 503 -5.95 -9.87 40.03
CA LEU A 503 -6.47 -11.22 40.22
C LEU A 503 -6.20 -12.13 39.00
N GLN A 504 -6.15 -11.55 37.79
CA GLN A 504 -6.05 -12.32 36.54
C GLN A 504 -4.60 -12.55 36.09
N MET A 505 -3.69 -11.65 36.44
CA MET A 505 -2.30 -11.68 35.98
C MET A 505 -1.52 -12.96 36.33
N PRO A 506 -1.60 -13.52 37.56
CA PRO A 506 -0.85 -14.75 37.89
C PRO A 506 -1.30 -15.98 37.09
N ALA A 507 -2.58 -16.03 36.67
CA ALA A 507 -3.08 -17.11 35.82
C ALA A 507 -2.57 -16.96 34.37
N LEU A 508 -2.52 -15.73 33.86
CA LEU A 508 -2.01 -15.44 32.52
C LEU A 508 -0.51 -15.68 32.40
N TYR A 509 0.30 -15.31 33.39
CA TYR A 509 1.73 -15.61 33.38
C TYR A 509 2.00 -17.11 33.42
N ARG A 510 1.27 -17.88 34.25
CA ARG A 510 1.40 -19.35 34.25
C ARG A 510 1.02 -19.96 32.90
N ARG A 511 0.01 -19.43 32.22
CA ARG A 511 -0.34 -19.88 30.87
C ARG A 511 0.78 -19.57 29.88
N LEU A 512 1.34 -18.36 29.93
CA LEU A 512 2.48 -17.97 29.11
C LEU A 512 3.67 -18.91 29.34
N ASP A 513 4.07 -19.15 30.59
CA ASP A 513 5.21 -20.01 30.95
C ASP A 513 5.01 -21.48 30.50
N ASN A 514 3.77 -21.93 30.35
CA ASN A 514 3.43 -23.29 29.90
C ASN A 514 3.30 -23.42 28.37
N MET A 515 3.40 -22.32 27.62
CA MET A 515 3.35 -22.40 26.16
C MET A 515 4.72 -22.75 25.60
N ASP A 516 4.74 -23.80 24.78
CA ASP A 516 5.89 -24.26 23.99
C ASP A 516 6.11 -23.32 22.78
N ILE A 517 6.30 -22.04 23.05
CA ILE A 517 6.65 -21.04 22.04
C ILE A 517 8.17 -21.11 21.86
N HIS A 518 8.67 -20.90 20.64
CA HIS A 518 10.10 -20.62 20.44
C HIS A 518 10.60 -19.61 21.49
N ASP A 519 11.62 -20.01 22.25
CA ASP A 519 12.09 -19.33 23.47
C ASP A 519 12.23 -17.81 23.31
N GLU A 520 12.58 -17.31 22.12
CA GLU A 520 12.84 -15.90 21.90
C GLU A 520 11.60 -15.04 21.58
N LEU A 521 10.62 -15.54 20.83
CA LEU A 521 9.36 -14.80 20.62
C LEU A 521 8.57 -14.73 21.92
N HIS A 522 8.63 -15.80 22.71
CA HIS A 522 8.14 -15.84 24.08
C HIS A 522 8.77 -14.74 24.94
N GLU A 523 10.10 -14.60 24.89
CA GLU A 523 10.80 -13.57 25.66
C GLU A 523 10.36 -12.15 25.25
N GLN A 524 10.21 -11.88 23.95
CA GLN A 524 9.72 -10.59 23.47
C GLN A 524 8.28 -10.32 23.94
N LEU A 525 7.40 -11.31 23.80
CA LEU A 525 6.02 -11.20 24.25
C LEU A 525 5.95 -11.00 25.78
N SER A 526 6.70 -11.77 26.55
CA SER A 526 6.80 -11.66 28.00
C SER A 526 7.26 -10.26 28.43
N ARG A 527 8.31 -9.72 27.78
CA ARG A 527 8.78 -8.35 28.01
C ARG A 527 7.71 -7.31 27.70
N TYR A 528 7.02 -7.46 26.58
CA TYR A 528 5.93 -6.57 26.18
C TYR A 528 4.76 -6.60 27.17
N MET A 529 4.31 -7.78 27.58
CA MET A 529 3.24 -7.95 28.57
C MET A 529 3.63 -7.29 29.90
N LYS A 530 4.85 -7.55 30.41
CA LYS A 530 5.38 -6.91 31.63
C LYS A 530 5.37 -5.38 31.52
N LYS A 531 5.81 -4.83 30.38
CA LYS A 531 5.80 -3.38 30.12
C LYS A 531 4.38 -2.80 30.13
N LYS A 532 3.38 -3.49 29.54
CA LYS A 532 1.99 -3.04 29.53
C LYS A 532 1.35 -3.06 30.93
N VAL A 533 1.61 -4.09 31.72
CA VAL A 533 1.16 -4.18 33.12
C VAL A 533 1.74 -3.05 33.96
N GLN A 534 3.05 -2.82 33.85
CA GLN A 534 3.72 -1.69 34.54
C GLN A 534 3.13 -0.34 34.13
N SER A 535 2.84 -0.14 32.85
CA SER A 535 2.19 1.07 32.34
C SER A 535 0.79 1.26 32.89
N GLN A 536 -0.02 0.20 32.99
CA GLN A 536 -1.35 0.27 33.60
C GLN A 536 -1.30 0.59 35.09
N HIS A 537 -0.41 -0.04 35.86
CA HIS A 537 -0.25 0.29 37.28
C HIS A 537 0.12 1.76 37.52
N ARG A 538 0.93 2.36 36.63
CA ARG A 538 1.28 3.78 36.68
C ARG A 538 0.11 4.71 36.32
N ARG A 539 -0.92 4.22 35.62
CA ARG A 539 -2.13 4.98 35.28
C ARG A 539 -3.19 4.93 36.37
N VAL A 540 -3.25 3.82 37.12
CA VAL A 540 -4.20 3.61 38.21
C VAL A 540 -3.75 4.31 39.50
N ARG A 541 -2.44 4.41 39.72
CA ARG A 541 -1.85 5.25 40.77
C ARG A 541 -1.82 6.71 40.33
#